data_AF-A0AAV3T268-F1
#
_entry.id   AF-A0AAV3T268-F1
#
_cell.length_a   1.000
_cell.length_b   1.000
_cell.length_c   1.000
_cell.angle_alpha   90.00
_cell.angle_beta   90.00
_cell.angle_gamma   90.00
#
_symmetry.space_group_name_H-M   'P 1'
#
loop_
_entity.id
_entity.type
_entity.pdbx_description
1 polymer ?
#
loop_
_entity_poly.entity_id
_entity_poly.type
_entity_poly.pdbx_seq_one_letter_code
_entity_poly.pdbx_strand_id
1 'polypeptide(L)'
;MTPASGLGDADSVGTADDPSFSSVHFTITVAADGSAQWTFQYRTPLENDSQRADFREFAARFENETLPLYENFQDRAGALVADGENVSERSMNATAFSRSARVTGLNDNLGVVEMSFTWTNFARVQADRVVVGDLFEGGLYVGESQRLVLEAGEGVRFASVSPEPDSMAGETVAESDSVTWFGPTEFADERPQATFTTAPLPTNTTTATTDGTTTGGGPPETESSGGFPWALYALLAVVLALAVVAGVVGWRSRRDDSTDGGDETGGGTGAPTEPAVPDEELQSDEDRVRGLIEDHGGRMRQVQIVEETDWSKSKVSMLLSEMEEEGELSRIRIGRENVVSLPGHEPGGDRDE
;
A
#
# COMPACT_ATOMS: atom_id res chain seq x y z
N MET A 1 7.10 29.83 12.37
CA MET A 1 6.87 28.61 11.59
C MET A 1 5.91 27.78 12.40
N THR A 2 4.63 27.87 12.07
CA THR A 2 3.60 26.96 12.57
C THR A 2 3.95 25.56 12.04
N PRO A 3 3.89 24.49 12.84
CA PRO A 3 4.23 23.16 12.34
C PRO A 3 3.31 22.79 11.17
N ALA A 4 3.84 22.09 10.17
CA ALA A 4 3.04 21.48 9.12
C ALA A 4 1.92 20.64 9.76
N SER A 5 0.69 20.81 9.31
CA SER A 5 -0.43 20.01 9.78
C SER A 5 -0.18 18.56 9.36
N GLY A 6 0.16 17.69 10.33
CA GLY A 6 0.35 16.26 10.07
C GLY A 6 -0.99 15.58 9.79
N LEU A 7 -1.00 14.59 8.90
CA LEU A 7 -2.19 13.77 8.59
C LEU A 7 -2.61 12.82 9.74
N GLY A 8 -1.84 12.80 10.83
CA GLY A 8 -2.01 11.95 12.01
C GLY A 8 -1.11 10.71 11.94
N ASP A 9 -0.39 10.38 13.01
CA ASP A 9 0.55 9.25 13.05
C ASP A 9 -0.15 7.90 13.31
N ALA A 10 0.43 6.80 12.82
CA ALA A 10 -0.06 5.44 13.07
C ALA A 10 -0.16 5.12 14.57
N ASP A 11 0.83 5.58 15.33
CA ASP A 11 0.91 5.42 16.80
C ASP A 11 -0.02 6.38 17.56
N SER A 12 -0.47 7.48 16.94
CA SER A 12 -1.23 8.53 17.62
C SER A 12 -2.74 8.29 17.66
N VAL A 13 -3.22 7.24 17.00
CA VAL A 13 -4.65 7.07 16.68
C VAL A 13 -5.35 6.11 17.65
N GLY A 14 -4.61 5.31 18.43
CA GLY A 14 -5.18 4.33 19.37
C GLY A 14 -5.03 4.68 20.85
N THR A 15 -5.93 4.13 21.66
CA THR A 15 -5.77 3.94 23.09
C THR A 15 -4.98 2.63 23.36
N ALA A 16 -4.57 2.37 24.60
CA ALA A 16 -3.81 1.15 24.93
C ALA A 16 -4.54 -0.17 24.61
N ASP A 17 -5.86 -0.11 24.40
CA ASP A 17 -6.70 -1.27 24.05
C ASP A 17 -6.90 -1.43 22.53
N ASP A 18 -6.44 -0.49 21.70
CA ASP A 18 -6.54 -0.54 20.24
C ASP A 18 -5.33 -1.30 19.64
N PRO A 19 -5.49 -1.99 18.50
CA PRO A 19 -4.37 -2.64 17.83
C PRO A 19 -3.33 -1.62 17.39
N SER A 20 -2.06 -1.96 17.51
CA SER A 20 -0.99 -1.16 16.91
C SER A 20 -1.02 -1.28 15.39
N PHE A 21 -0.85 -0.15 14.72
CA PHE A 21 -0.87 -0.08 13.26
C PHE A 21 0.53 0.18 12.74
N SER A 22 0.97 -0.64 11.78
CA SER A 22 2.33 -0.53 11.21
C SER A 22 2.43 0.49 10.09
N SER A 23 1.31 0.85 9.45
CA SER A 23 1.29 1.82 8.35
C SER A 23 -0.09 2.42 8.16
N VAL A 24 -0.12 3.65 7.62
CA VAL A 24 -1.36 4.38 7.30
C VAL A 24 -1.34 4.79 5.84
N HIS A 25 -2.43 4.53 5.13
CA HIS A 25 -2.62 5.08 3.78
C HIS A 25 -3.73 6.11 3.82
N PHE A 26 -3.42 7.31 3.38
CA PHE A 26 -4.39 8.37 3.19
C PHE A 26 -4.75 8.40 1.71
N THR A 27 -6.04 8.25 1.40
CA THR A 27 -6.56 8.40 0.05
C THR A 27 -7.51 9.58 0.01
N ILE A 28 -7.28 10.52 -0.89
CA ILE A 28 -8.14 11.65 -1.17
C ILE A 28 -8.73 11.44 -2.57
N THR A 29 -10.02 11.14 -2.65
CA THR A 29 -10.71 10.97 -3.94
C THR A 29 -11.51 12.23 -4.25
N VAL A 30 -11.15 12.95 -5.31
CA VAL A 30 -11.71 14.27 -5.64
C VAL A 30 -12.82 14.15 -6.67
N ALA A 31 -13.98 14.75 -6.40
CA ALA A 31 -15.13 14.74 -7.31
C ALA A 31 -15.24 16.02 -8.16
N ALA A 32 -16.03 15.96 -9.23
CA ALA A 32 -16.26 17.07 -10.15
C ALA A 32 -16.93 18.30 -9.51
N ASP A 33 -17.73 18.11 -8.46
CA ASP A 33 -18.39 19.18 -7.70
C ASP A 33 -17.47 19.85 -6.67
N GLY A 34 -16.22 19.40 -6.57
CA GLY A 34 -15.24 19.90 -5.63
C GLY A 34 -15.33 19.30 -4.22
N SER A 35 -16.24 18.36 -3.97
CA SER A 35 -16.15 17.54 -2.77
C SER A 35 -14.98 16.54 -2.88
N ALA A 36 -14.49 16.07 -1.74
CA ALA A 36 -13.52 14.98 -1.71
C ALA A 36 -13.86 13.97 -0.61
N GLN A 37 -13.71 12.69 -0.92
CA GLN A 37 -13.73 11.64 0.08
C GLN A 37 -12.32 11.43 0.61
N TRP A 38 -12.17 11.56 1.92
CA TRP A 38 -10.95 11.29 2.64
C TRP A 38 -11.07 9.92 3.30
N THR A 39 -10.16 9.02 2.97
CA THR A 39 -10.13 7.64 3.46
C THR A 39 -8.80 7.38 4.15
N PHE A 40 -8.88 6.86 5.36
CA PHE A 40 -7.77 6.55 6.25
C PHE A 40 -7.74 5.04 6.43
N GLN A 41 -6.70 4.39 5.91
CA GLN A 41 -6.54 2.95 6.00
C GLN A 41 -5.36 2.61 6.89
N TYR A 42 -5.65 2.18 8.11
CA TYR A 42 -4.67 1.70 9.08
C TYR A 42 -4.44 0.21 8.88
N ARG A 43 -3.17 -0.20 8.82
CA ARG A 43 -2.79 -1.55 8.42
C ARG A 43 -1.83 -2.14 9.42
N THR A 44 -2.04 -3.41 9.74
CA THR A 44 -1.15 -4.15 10.65
C THR A 44 -0.95 -5.59 10.14
N PRO A 45 0.29 -6.05 9.94
CA PRO A 45 0.59 -7.44 9.62
C PRO A 45 0.12 -8.38 10.73
N LEU A 46 -0.40 -9.55 10.36
CA LEU A 46 -0.85 -10.59 11.27
C LEU A 46 -0.05 -11.86 11.02
N GLU A 47 0.94 -12.10 11.87
CA GLU A 47 1.97 -13.12 11.73
C GLU A 47 1.47 -14.51 12.14
N ASN A 48 0.56 -14.58 13.11
CA ASN A 48 0.09 -15.83 13.70
C ASN A 48 -1.43 -15.88 13.93
N ASP A 49 -1.95 -17.07 14.24
CA ASP A 49 -3.39 -17.30 14.40
C ASP A 49 -3.99 -16.53 15.59
N SER A 50 -3.19 -16.29 16.63
CA SER A 50 -3.63 -15.48 17.78
C SER A 50 -3.89 -14.04 17.36
N GLN A 51 -2.91 -13.39 16.73
CA GLN A 51 -3.05 -12.02 16.22
C GLN A 51 -4.24 -11.90 15.25
N ARG A 52 -4.46 -12.92 14.39
CA ARG A 52 -5.64 -12.97 13.50
C ARG A 52 -6.96 -13.09 14.27
N ALA A 53 -7.01 -13.89 15.34
CA ALA A 53 -8.21 -14.02 16.17
C ALA A 53 -8.50 -12.71 16.92
N ASP A 54 -7.47 -12.13 17.55
CA ASP A 54 -7.56 -10.88 18.32
C ASP A 54 -8.04 -9.72 17.42
N PHE A 55 -7.48 -9.59 16.21
CA PHE A 55 -7.91 -8.56 15.26
C PHE A 55 -9.35 -8.77 14.77
N ARG A 56 -9.79 -10.02 14.57
CA ARG A 56 -11.19 -10.30 14.18
C ARG A 56 -12.18 -9.93 15.28
N GLU A 57 -11.82 -10.15 16.54
CA GLU A 57 -12.64 -9.71 17.67
C GLU A 57 -12.72 -8.18 17.74
N PHE A 58 -11.57 -7.50 17.63
CA PHE A 58 -11.51 -6.06 17.53
C PHE A 58 -12.36 -5.53 16.35
N ALA A 59 -12.22 -6.13 15.17
CA ALA A 59 -12.96 -5.71 13.97
C ALA A 59 -14.47 -5.83 14.17
N ALA A 60 -14.94 -6.94 14.74
CA ALA A 60 -16.36 -7.13 15.05
C ALA A 60 -16.88 -6.08 16.05
N ARG A 61 -16.08 -5.73 17.06
CA ARG A 61 -16.43 -4.66 18.01
C ARG A 61 -16.44 -3.29 17.33
N PHE A 62 -15.42 -2.96 16.56
CA PHE A 62 -15.30 -1.69 15.87
C PHE A 62 -16.45 -1.44 14.88
N GLU A 63 -16.97 -2.47 14.22
CA GLU A 63 -18.13 -2.34 13.33
C GLU A 63 -19.45 -2.14 14.11
N ASN A 64 -19.63 -2.81 15.26
CA ASN A 64 -20.90 -2.83 15.98
C ASN A 64 -21.00 -1.82 17.14
N GLU A 65 -19.87 -1.34 17.65
CA GLU A 65 -19.77 -0.44 18.81
C GLU A 65 -19.06 0.85 18.42
N THR A 66 -19.40 1.96 19.08
CA THR A 66 -18.64 3.21 18.94
C THR A 66 -17.47 3.17 19.90
N LEU A 67 -16.27 2.93 19.35
CA LEU A 67 -15.02 2.94 20.10
C LEU A 67 -14.38 4.33 20.12
N PRO A 68 -13.57 4.68 21.15
CA PRO A 68 -12.85 5.96 21.22
C PRO A 68 -12.03 6.27 19.97
N LEU A 69 -11.46 5.24 19.33
CA LEU A 69 -10.77 5.33 18.05
C LEU A 69 -11.60 6.08 16.98
N TYR A 70 -12.87 5.73 16.84
CA TYR A 70 -13.77 6.34 15.85
C TYR A 70 -14.23 7.74 16.26
N GLU A 71 -14.49 7.97 17.55
CA GLU A 71 -14.86 9.30 18.04
C GLU A 71 -13.71 10.30 17.83
N ASN A 72 -12.48 9.91 18.17
CA ASN A 72 -11.28 10.72 17.91
C ASN A 72 -11.09 11.01 16.42
N PHE A 73 -11.40 10.04 15.54
CA PHE A 73 -11.38 10.26 14.10
C PHE A 73 -12.39 11.33 13.67
N GLN A 74 -13.63 11.28 14.17
CA GLN A 74 -14.65 12.27 13.85
C GLN A 74 -14.26 13.67 14.33
N ASP A 75 -13.72 13.78 15.54
CA ASP A 75 -13.25 15.05 16.11
C ASP A 75 -12.08 15.63 15.31
N ARG A 76 -11.10 14.80 14.93
CA ARG A 76 -9.96 15.23 14.10
C ARG A 76 -10.40 15.67 12.71
N ALA A 77 -11.30 14.93 12.07
CA ALA A 77 -11.87 15.32 10.78
C ALA A 77 -12.61 16.67 10.89
N GLY A 78 -13.40 16.86 11.95
CA GLY A 78 -14.08 18.13 12.22
C GLY A 78 -13.12 19.30 12.41
N ALA A 79 -12.04 19.10 13.17
CA ALA A 79 -10.99 20.10 13.36
C ALA A 79 -10.29 20.45 12.04
N LEU A 80 -9.92 19.43 11.24
CA LEU A 80 -9.27 19.62 9.95
C LEU A 80 -10.14 20.41 8.97
N VAL A 81 -11.45 20.11 8.92
CA VAL A 81 -12.40 20.87 8.09
C VAL A 81 -12.54 22.32 8.58
N ALA A 82 -12.61 22.53 9.90
CA ALA A 82 -12.68 23.87 10.48
C ALA A 82 -11.42 24.70 10.16
N ASP A 83 -10.24 24.09 10.21
CA ASP A 83 -9.00 24.75 9.82
C ASP A 83 -9.01 25.15 8.34
N GLY A 84 -9.47 24.26 7.44
CA GLY A 84 -9.62 24.58 6.03
C GLY A 84 -10.68 25.65 5.73
N GLU A 85 -11.75 25.74 6.53
CA GLU A 85 -12.74 26.84 6.46
C GLU A 85 -12.21 28.17 7.03
N ASN A 86 -11.23 28.14 7.93
CA ASN A 86 -10.57 29.36 8.40
C ASN A 86 -9.57 29.92 7.37
N VAL A 87 -8.89 29.02 6.65
CA VAL A 87 -7.92 29.36 5.59
C VAL A 87 -8.62 29.76 4.30
N SER A 88 -9.71 29.08 3.96
CA SER A 88 -10.48 29.38 2.76
C SER A 88 -11.77 30.11 3.09
N GLU A 89 -12.13 31.14 2.33
CA GLU A 89 -13.41 31.86 2.50
C GLU A 89 -14.64 31.03 2.04
N ARG A 90 -14.63 29.71 2.24
CA ARG A 90 -15.63 28.74 1.78
C ARG A 90 -16.24 28.04 2.99
N SER A 91 -17.57 27.95 3.03
CA SER A 91 -18.24 27.09 4.01
C SER A 91 -18.01 25.63 3.66
N MET A 92 -17.53 24.85 4.63
CA MET A 92 -17.17 23.44 4.45
C MET A 92 -17.86 22.58 5.48
N ASN A 93 -17.94 21.27 5.22
CA ASN A 93 -18.49 20.35 6.19
C ASN A 93 -17.88 18.95 6.06
N ALA A 94 -17.69 18.29 7.19
CA ALA A 94 -17.36 16.87 7.27
C ALA A 94 -18.68 16.08 7.36
N THR A 95 -18.93 15.22 6.39
CA THR A 95 -20.19 14.47 6.28
C THR A 95 -19.93 13.02 5.91
N ALA A 96 -20.98 12.20 5.85
CA ALA A 96 -20.91 10.82 5.36
C ALA A 96 -19.78 9.99 6.00
N PHE A 97 -19.63 10.11 7.32
CA PHE A 97 -18.65 9.33 8.07
C PHE A 97 -18.96 7.83 7.97
N SER A 98 -17.93 7.04 7.71
CA SER A 98 -17.99 5.59 7.59
C SER A 98 -16.81 4.93 8.28
N ARG A 99 -17.01 3.69 8.73
CA ARG A 99 -15.97 2.86 9.33
C ARG A 99 -16.15 1.40 8.94
N SER A 100 -15.03 0.69 8.78
CA SER A 100 -15.01 -0.76 8.63
C SER A 100 -13.70 -1.32 9.17
N ALA A 101 -13.71 -2.59 9.59
CA ALA A 101 -12.49 -3.27 10.00
C ALA A 101 -12.55 -4.71 9.53
N ARG A 102 -11.46 -5.18 8.91
CA ARG A 102 -11.43 -6.51 8.31
C ARG A 102 -10.04 -7.09 8.26
N VAL A 103 -9.98 -8.42 8.16
CA VAL A 103 -8.76 -9.14 7.82
C VAL A 103 -8.77 -9.41 6.32
N THR A 104 -7.62 -9.26 5.68
CA THR A 104 -7.43 -9.47 4.24
C THR A 104 -6.03 -9.98 3.94
N GLY A 105 -5.66 -10.07 2.66
CA GLY A 105 -4.37 -10.58 2.20
C GLY A 105 -4.37 -12.09 1.95
N LEU A 106 -3.21 -12.60 1.51
CA LEU A 106 -3.01 -14.03 1.32
C LEU A 106 -2.92 -14.68 2.70
N ASN A 107 -3.80 -15.64 2.98
CA ASN A 107 -3.91 -16.31 4.29
C ASN A 107 -4.31 -15.37 5.45
N ASP A 108 -5.11 -14.33 5.18
CA ASP A 108 -5.64 -13.44 6.24
C ASP A 108 -4.53 -12.78 7.08
N ASN A 109 -3.41 -12.45 6.45
CA ASN A 109 -2.20 -11.97 7.13
C ASN A 109 -2.13 -10.44 7.31
N LEU A 110 -3.23 -9.73 7.06
CA LEU A 110 -3.28 -8.28 7.15
C LEU A 110 -4.58 -7.80 7.79
N GLY A 111 -4.48 -7.16 8.94
CA GLY A 111 -5.57 -6.41 9.54
C GLY A 111 -5.67 -5.02 8.91
N VAL A 112 -6.89 -4.60 8.57
CA VAL A 112 -7.18 -3.29 7.99
C VAL A 112 -8.32 -2.64 8.72
N VAL A 113 -8.09 -1.45 9.27
CA VAL A 113 -9.13 -0.54 9.76
C VAL A 113 -9.24 0.60 8.78
N GLU A 114 -10.45 0.83 8.27
CA GLU A 114 -10.73 1.89 7.31
C GLU A 114 -11.76 2.84 7.88
N MET A 115 -11.45 4.13 7.90
CA MET A 115 -12.36 5.18 8.29
C MET A 115 -12.38 6.24 7.20
N SER A 116 -13.55 6.77 6.88
CA SER A 116 -13.68 7.78 5.84
C SER A 116 -14.74 8.82 6.16
N PHE A 117 -14.61 9.98 5.52
CA PHE A 117 -15.62 11.03 5.53
C PHE A 117 -15.57 11.80 4.20
N THR A 118 -16.67 12.49 3.89
CA THR A 118 -16.75 13.40 2.75
C THR A 118 -16.58 14.83 3.22
N TRP A 119 -15.56 15.50 2.69
CA TRP A 119 -15.30 16.92 2.87
C TRP A 119 -15.96 17.69 1.71
N THR A 120 -17.01 18.46 2.01
CA THR A 120 -17.70 19.29 1.02
C THR A 120 -16.93 20.57 0.70
N ASN A 121 -17.01 21.03 -0.55
CA ASN A 121 -16.33 22.24 -1.03
C ASN A 121 -14.79 22.23 -0.85
N PHE A 122 -14.18 21.05 -0.70
CA PHE A 122 -12.75 20.83 -0.49
C PHE A 122 -11.90 21.46 -1.61
N ALA A 123 -12.18 21.11 -2.86
CA ALA A 123 -11.48 21.63 -4.02
C ALA A 123 -12.18 22.87 -4.60
N ARG A 124 -11.41 23.76 -5.19
CA ARG A 124 -11.93 24.96 -5.85
C ARG A 124 -12.37 24.62 -7.27
N VAL A 125 -13.67 24.75 -7.53
CA VAL A 125 -14.25 24.53 -8.86
C VAL A 125 -14.22 25.84 -9.66
N GLN A 126 -13.67 25.77 -10.87
CA GLN A 126 -13.56 26.89 -11.82
C GLN A 126 -13.96 26.43 -13.22
N ALA A 127 -15.21 26.67 -13.62
CA ALA A 127 -15.76 26.31 -14.92
C ALA A 127 -15.52 24.83 -15.33
N ASP A 128 -14.38 24.53 -15.97
CA ASP A 128 -13.95 23.22 -16.46
C ASP A 128 -12.80 22.58 -15.65
N ARG A 129 -12.42 23.20 -14.52
CA ARG A 129 -11.32 22.76 -13.67
C ARG A 129 -11.72 22.60 -12.21
N VAL A 130 -11.10 21.64 -11.55
CA VAL A 130 -11.18 21.43 -10.10
C VAL A 130 -9.76 21.48 -9.56
N VAL A 131 -9.48 22.38 -8.60
CA VAL A 131 -8.13 22.63 -8.10
C VAL A 131 -8.05 22.29 -6.61
N VAL A 132 -7.08 21.46 -6.26
CA VAL A 132 -6.74 21.06 -4.88
C VAL A 132 -5.38 21.64 -4.54
N GLY A 133 -5.22 22.11 -3.30
CA GLY A 133 -3.94 22.56 -2.76
C GLY A 133 -4.06 23.76 -1.82
N ASP A 134 -5.07 24.60 -2.03
CA ASP A 134 -5.26 25.85 -1.26
C ASP A 134 -5.60 25.65 0.22
N LEU A 135 -5.95 24.43 0.62
CA LEU A 135 -6.23 24.06 2.01
C LEU A 135 -5.02 23.53 2.77
N PHE A 136 -3.89 23.34 2.10
CA PHE A 136 -2.66 22.86 2.72
C PHE A 136 -1.74 24.03 3.10
N GLU A 137 -2.33 25.10 3.66
CA GLU A 137 -1.55 26.25 4.16
C GLU A 137 -0.67 25.79 5.33
N GLY A 138 0.60 26.18 5.32
CA GLY A 138 1.62 25.68 6.23
C GLY A 138 2.27 24.36 5.82
N GLY A 139 1.84 23.79 4.68
CA GLY A 139 2.33 22.53 4.15
C GLY A 139 1.68 21.29 4.78
N LEU A 140 2.17 20.13 4.38
CA LEU A 140 1.64 18.83 4.77
C LEU A 140 2.79 17.88 5.07
N TYR A 141 2.69 17.09 6.13
CA TYR A 141 3.69 16.08 6.44
C TYR A 141 3.11 14.67 6.29
N VAL A 142 3.86 13.82 5.57
CA VAL A 142 3.60 12.39 5.40
C VAL A 142 4.74 11.64 6.09
N GLY A 143 4.45 10.90 7.16
CA GLY A 143 5.44 10.19 7.97
C GLY A 143 6.03 8.93 7.31
N GLU A 144 7.08 8.36 7.90
CA GLU A 144 7.86 7.24 7.32
C GLU A 144 7.04 6.00 6.97
N SER A 145 6.01 5.68 7.75
CA SER A 145 5.10 4.55 7.50
C SER A 145 3.78 4.98 6.87
N GLN A 146 3.78 6.12 6.20
CA GLN A 146 2.60 6.71 5.60
C GLN A 146 2.74 6.86 4.10
N ARG A 147 1.60 6.88 3.42
CA ARG A 147 1.52 7.34 2.05
C ARG A 147 0.28 8.18 1.83
N LEU A 148 0.42 9.14 0.95
CA LEU A 148 -0.68 9.96 0.46
C LEU A 148 -0.99 9.57 -0.98
N VAL A 149 -2.23 9.19 -1.23
CA VAL A 149 -2.76 8.87 -2.55
C VAL A 149 -3.81 9.92 -2.87
N LEU A 150 -3.68 10.55 -4.03
CA LEU A 150 -4.70 11.42 -4.58
C LEU A 150 -5.31 10.72 -5.79
N GLU A 151 -6.63 10.61 -5.82
CA GLU A 151 -7.38 9.90 -6.84
C GLU A 151 -8.35 10.84 -7.57
N ALA A 152 -8.44 10.67 -8.89
CA ALA A 152 -9.47 11.28 -9.69
C ALA A 152 -10.78 10.48 -9.50
N GLY A 153 -11.78 11.12 -8.88
CA GLY A 153 -13.11 10.55 -8.73
C GLY A 153 -13.95 10.65 -10.00
N GLU A 154 -15.25 10.38 -9.85
CA GLU A 154 -16.17 10.37 -11.00
C GLU A 154 -16.25 11.76 -11.67
N GLY A 155 -16.12 11.77 -13.00
CA GLY A 155 -16.31 12.96 -13.82
C GLY A 155 -15.11 13.93 -13.85
N VAL A 156 -13.96 13.54 -13.28
CA VAL A 156 -12.72 14.31 -13.36
C VAL A 156 -11.55 13.45 -13.82
N ARG A 157 -10.52 14.11 -14.36
CA ARG A 157 -9.22 13.52 -14.66
C ARG A 157 -8.11 14.50 -14.31
N PHE A 158 -6.93 14.00 -13.96
CA PHE A 158 -5.79 14.88 -13.72
C PHE A 158 -5.43 15.68 -14.98
N ALA A 159 -5.03 16.92 -14.76
CA ALA A 159 -4.41 17.79 -15.75
C ALA A 159 -2.95 18.07 -15.38
N SER A 160 -2.67 18.29 -14.09
CA SER A 160 -1.31 18.48 -13.57
C SER A 160 -1.27 18.21 -12.07
N VAL A 161 -0.11 17.80 -11.58
CA VAL A 161 0.17 17.56 -10.16
C VAL A 161 1.54 18.15 -9.81
N SER A 162 1.68 18.72 -8.62
CA SER A 162 2.93 19.27 -8.08
C SER A 162 2.99 19.06 -6.56
N PRO A 163 4.13 18.61 -5.98
CA PRO A 163 5.35 18.16 -6.65
C PRO A 163 5.11 16.87 -7.47
N GLU A 164 6.12 16.44 -8.21
CA GLU A 164 6.06 15.18 -8.97
C GLU A 164 5.75 14.01 -8.01
N PRO A 165 4.79 13.12 -8.33
CA PRO A 165 4.47 11.98 -7.49
C PRO A 165 5.53 10.88 -7.64
N ASP A 166 5.72 10.11 -6.57
CA ASP A 166 6.65 8.96 -6.58
C ASP A 166 6.14 7.80 -7.43
N SER A 167 4.81 7.68 -7.54
CA SER A 167 4.16 6.66 -8.35
C SER A 167 2.81 7.15 -8.86
N MET A 168 2.36 6.63 -10.00
CA MET A 168 1.06 6.95 -10.61
C MET A 168 0.51 5.73 -11.36
N ALA A 169 -0.82 5.67 -11.51
CA ALA A 169 -1.49 4.50 -12.11
C ALA A 169 -1.41 4.44 -13.65
N GLY A 170 -1.06 5.55 -14.31
CA GLY A 170 -0.92 5.65 -15.78
C GLY A 170 0.52 5.92 -16.21
N GLU A 171 0.74 6.02 -17.53
CA GLU A 171 2.06 6.39 -18.09
C GLU A 171 2.35 7.89 -17.94
N THR A 172 1.29 8.70 -17.87
CA THR A 172 1.34 10.14 -17.67
C THR A 172 0.35 10.57 -16.59
N VAL A 173 0.57 11.74 -16.00
CA VAL A 173 -0.36 12.32 -15.00
C VAL A 173 -1.78 12.41 -15.56
N ALA A 174 -1.95 12.83 -16.82
CA ALA A 174 -3.27 13.01 -17.42
C ALA A 174 -4.04 11.71 -17.71
N GLU A 175 -3.33 10.59 -17.80
CA GLU A 175 -3.87 9.25 -18.04
C GLU A 175 -3.97 8.42 -16.76
N SER A 176 -3.50 8.96 -15.64
CA SER A 176 -3.52 8.28 -14.35
C SER A 176 -4.86 8.50 -13.65
N ASP A 177 -5.39 7.45 -13.03
CA ASP A 177 -6.53 7.57 -12.11
C ASP A 177 -6.09 7.97 -10.69
N SER A 178 -4.83 7.73 -10.35
CA SER A 178 -4.25 8.07 -9.05
C SER A 178 -2.77 8.42 -9.13
N VAL A 179 -2.33 9.23 -8.18
CA VAL A 179 -0.93 9.60 -7.93
C VAL A 179 -0.61 9.39 -6.45
N THR A 180 0.63 9.00 -6.14
CA THR A 180 1.06 8.60 -4.79
C THR A 180 2.36 9.28 -4.40
N TRP A 181 2.43 9.69 -3.14
CA TRP A 181 3.66 10.07 -2.45
C TRP A 181 3.89 9.14 -1.25
N PHE A 182 5.11 8.62 -1.12
CA PHE A 182 5.54 7.81 0.02
C PHE A 182 6.27 8.70 1.03
N GLY A 183 6.03 8.47 2.31
CA GLY A 183 6.79 9.16 3.34
C GLY A 183 8.18 8.55 3.57
N PRO A 184 9.05 9.25 4.33
CA PRO A 184 8.81 10.56 4.91
C PRO A 184 8.91 11.67 3.85
N THR A 185 7.87 12.50 3.74
CA THR A 185 7.81 13.62 2.80
C THR A 185 7.18 14.84 3.48
N GLU A 186 7.87 15.97 3.38
CA GLU A 186 7.36 17.28 3.80
C GLU A 186 7.01 18.10 2.56
N PHE A 187 5.75 18.48 2.47
CA PHE A 187 5.26 19.35 1.41
C PHE A 187 5.42 20.81 1.81
N ALA A 188 5.85 21.62 0.85
CA ALA A 188 5.82 23.06 0.98
C ALA A 188 4.38 23.59 1.11
N ASP A 189 4.27 24.88 1.38
CA ASP A 189 2.98 25.57 1.47
C ASP A 189 2.10 25.33 0.23
N GLU A 190 0.80 25.13 0.48
CA GLU A 190 -0.21 24.80 -0.54
C GLU A 190 0.16 23.57 -1.41
N ARG A 191 0.88 22.59 -0.83
CA ARG A 191 1.24 21.33 -1.50
C ARG A 191 0.79 20.11 -0.70
N PRO A 192 0.48 18.98 -1.38
CA PRO A 192 0.48 18.79 -2.83
C PRO A 192 -0.66 19.55 -3.52
N GLN A 193 -0.37 20.06 -4.71
CA GLN A 193 -1.33 20.75 -5.57
C GLN A 193 -1.69 19.85 -6.75
N ALA A 194 -2.99 19.75 -7.05
CA ALA A 194 -3.47 19.05 -8.22
C ALA A 194 -4.53 19.87 -8.93
N THR A 195 -4.47 19.86 -10.26
CA THR A 195 -5.53 20.40 -11.11
C THR A 195 -6.14 19.25 -11.87
N PHE A 196 -7.45 19.17 -11.80
CA PHE A 196 -8.27 18.24 -12.58
C PHE A 196 -9.07 19.00 -13.62
N THR A 197 -9.50 18.30 -14.66
CA THR A 197 -10.46 18.82 -15.64
C THR A 197 -11.68 17.93 -15.72
N THR A 198 -12.85 18.54 -15.91
CA THR A 198 -14.15 17.88 -16.03
C THR A 198 -14.50 17.52 -17.48
N ALA A 199 -13.54 17.65 -18.40
CA ALA A 199 -13.78 17.41 -19.83
C ALA A 199 -14.26 15.98 -20.09
N PRO A 200 -15.31 15.77 -20.92
CA PRO A 200 -15.77 14.44 -21.29
C PRO A 200 -14.62 13.63 -21.91
N LEU A 201 -14.61 12.32 -21.66
CA LEU A 201 -13.76 11.37 -22.37
C LEU A 201 -13.87 11.65 -23.88
N PRO A 202 -12.75 11.77 -24.62
CA PRO A 202 -12.84 11.82 -26.07
C PRO A 202 -13.44 10.49 -26.51
N THR A 203 -14.73 10.49 -26.85
CA THR A 203 -15.34 9.38 -27.56
C THR A 203 -14.58 9.31 -28.87
N ASN A 204 -13.77 8.28 -29.07
CA ASN A 204 -13.23 7.94 -30.38
C ASN A 204 -14.41 7.54 -31.28
N THR A 205 -15.19 8.53 -31.73
CA THR A 205 -16.13 8.38 -32.82
C THR A 205 -15.29 8.27 -34.07
N THR A 206 -14.88 7.03 -34.38
CA THR A 206 -14.45 6.65 -35.72
C THR A 206 -15.56 7.05 -36.67
N THR A 207 -15.42 8.24 -37.27
CA THR A 207 -16.32 8.70 -38.32
C THR A 207 -16.02 7.82 -39.53
N ALA A 208 -16.82 6.78 -39.71
CA ALA A 208 -16.80 5.99 -40.93
C ALA A 208 -17.33 6.88 -42.07
N THR A 209 -16.43 7.51 -42.81
CA THR A 209 -16.73 8.06 -44.13
C THR A 209 -17.21 6.90 -45.01
N THR A 210 -18.52 6.86 -45.29
CA THR A 210 -19.10 5.97 -46.29
C THR A 210 -19.63 6.83 -47.42
N ASP A 211 -18.88 6.88 -48.53
CA ASP A 211 -19.39 7.31 -49.84
C ASP A 211 -20.39 6.27 -50.37
N GLY A 212 -21.56 6.69 -50.87
CA GLY A 212 -22.48 5.77 -51.56
C GLY A 212 -23.94 6.21 -51.76
N THR A 213 -24.18 7.11 -52.72
CA THR A 213 -25.32 7.28 -53.66
C THR A 213 -26.51 6.28 -53.66
N THR A 214 -27.70 6.81 -53.30
CA THR A 214 -29.10 6.72 -53.87
C THR A 214 -29.97 5.43 -53.95
N THR A 215 -31.21 5.60 -53.47
CA THR A 215 -32.55 5.14 -53.97
C THR A 215 -33.20 3.86 -53.40
N GLY A 216 -34.43 4.02 -52.85
CA GLY A 216 -35.49 3.00 -52.89
C GLY A 216 -36.24 2.80 -51.56
N GLY A 217 -37.52 3.20 -51.50
CA GLY A 217 -38.36 3.14 -50.29
C GLY A 217 -39.03 1.79 -49.98
N GLY A 218 -39.43 1.65 -48.72
CA GLY A 218 -40.35 0.64 -48.16
C GLY A 218 -40.84 1.07 -46.76
N PRO A 219 -42.05 0.67 -46.29
CA PRO A 219 -42.73 1.24 -45.12
C PRO A 219 -42.22 0.66 -43.78
N PRO A 220 -42.59 1.27 -42.63
CA PRO A 220 -41.96 0.97 -41.35
C PRO A 220 -42.58 -0.27 -40.70
N GLU A 221 -41.74 -1.24 -40.35
CA GLU A 221 -42.06 -2.28 -39.38
C GLU A 221 -41.26 -2.06 -38.09
N THR A 222 -41.91 -2.47 -37.02
CA THR A 222 -41.76 -2.09 -35.62
C THR A 222 -40.50 -2.68 -34.94
N GLU A 223 -40.13 -2.05 -33.82
CA GLU A 223 -39.26 -2.54 -32.73
C GLU A 223 -37.76 -2.48 -33.01
N SER A 224 -36.96 -1.73 -32.26
CA SER A 224 -36.64 -2.08 -30.89
C SER A 224 -35.94 -0.91 -30.20
N SER A 225 -36.35 -0.64 -28.97
CA SER A 225 -35.64 0.19 -27.99
C SER A 225 -34.16 -0.19 -27.91
N GLY A 226 -33.28 0.79 -28.03
CA GLY A 226 -31.83 0.67 -27.84
C GLY A 226 -31.52 0.16 -26.44
N GLY A 227 -31.45 -1.16 -26.32
CA GLY A 227 -30.99 -1.89 -25.16
C GLY A 227 -29.46 -1.93 -25.14
N PHE A 228 -28.91 -1.42 -24.04
CA PHE A 228 -27.54 -1.59 -23.57
C PHE A 228 -27.02 -3.04 -23.76
N PRO A 229 -25.75 -3.28 -24.10
CA PRO A 229 -25.26 -4.58 -24.56
C PRO A 229 -24.98 -5.56 -23.40
N TRP A 230 -26.01 -6.02 -22.70
CA TRP A 230 -25.92 -7.13 -21.74
C TRP A 230 -25.71 -8.49 -22.44
N ALA A 231 -26.01 -8.58 -23.74
CA ALA A 231 -25.85 -9.80 -24.54
C ALA A 231 -24.39 -10.26 -24.70
N LEU A 232 -23.41 -9.35 -24.62
CA LEU A 232 -21.98 -9.70 -24.68
C LEU A 232 -21.49 -10.33 -23.37
N TYR A 233 -22.01 -9.88 -22.22
CA TYR A 233 -21.69 -10.46 -20.91
C TYR A 233 -22.36 -11.82 -20.71
N ALA A 234 -23.58 -12.02 -21.23
CA ALA A 234 -24.24 -13.32 -21.19
C ALA A 234 -23.46 -14.38 -22.00
N LEU A 235 -22.89 -14.00 -23.15
CA LEU A 235 -22.12 -14.92 -23.99
C LEU A 235 -20.73 -15.22 -23.37
N LEU A 236 -20.10 -14.25 -22.73
CA LEU A 236 -18.85 -14.44 -21.97
C LEU A 236 -19.05 -15.33 -20.73
N ALA A 237 -20.16 -15.18 -20.01
CA ALA A 237 -20.50 -16.01 -18.87
C ALA A 237 -20.73 -17.48 -19.25
N VAL A 238 -21.35 -17.74 -20.41
CA VAL A 238 -21.54 -19.11 -20.94
C VAL A 238 -20.21 -19.75 -21.34
N VAL A 239 -19.28 -19.00 -21.94
CA VAL A 239 -17.94 -19.52 -22.30
C VAL A 239 -17.10 -19.82 -21.06
N LEU A 240 -17.15 -18.95 -20.03
CA LEU A 240 -16.46 -19.19 -18.75
C LEU A 240 -17.06 -20.38 -17.99
N ALA A 241 -18.38 -20.54 -17.98
CA ALA A 241 -19.03 -21.69 -17.36
C ALA A 241 -18.64 -23.01 -18.05
N LEU A 242 -18.52 -23.02 -19.39
CA LEU A 242 -18.09 -24.20 -20.14
C LEU A 242 -16.59 -24.52 -19.93
N ALA A 243 -15.74 -23.52 -19.74
CA ALA A 243 -14.32 -23.72 -19.42
C ALA A 243 -14.11 -24.33 -18.02
N VAL A 244 -14.92 -23.93 -17.03
CA VAL A 244 -14.90 -24.51 -15.68
C VAL A 244 -15.37 -25.96 -15.68
N VAL A 245 -16.44 -26.28 -16.43
CA VAL A 245 -16.92 -27.66 -16.56
C VAL A 245 -15.89 -28.55 -17.27
N ALA A 246 -15.22 -28.06 -18.32
CA ALA A 246 -14.15 -28.80 -19.00
C ALA A 246 -12.93 -29.05 -18.10
N GLY A 247 -12.57 -28.08 -17.24
CA GLY A 247 -11.49 -28.22 -16.25
C GLY A 247 -11.79 -29.26 -15.17
N VAL A 248 -13.03 -29.27 -14.65
CA VAL A 248 -13.45 -30.23 -13.61
C VAL A 248 -13.56 -31.66 -14.16
N VAL A 249 -14.00 -31.84 -15.40
CA VAL A 249 -14.06 -33.17 -16.04
C VAL A 249 -12.65 -33.68 -16.40
N GLY A 250 -11.76 -32.80 -16.89
CA GLY A 250 -10.36 -33.16 -17.19
C GLY A 250 -9.53 -33.54 -15.97
N TRP A 251 -9.83 -32.99 -14.79
CA TRP A 251 -9.13 -33.33 -13.55
C TRP A 251 -9.66 -34.62 -12.89
N ARG A 252 -10.87 -35.06 -13.25
CA ARG A 252 -11.46 -36.31 -12.76
C ARG A 252 -11.03 -37.54 -13.56
N SER A 253 -10.72 -37.40 -14.85
CA SER A 253 -10.25 -38.51 -15.71
C SER A 253 -8.75 -38.80 -15.64
N ARG A 254 -7.97 -38.10 -14.81
CA ARG A 254 -6.53 -38.38 -14.58
C ARG A 254 -6.24 -39.11 -13.26
N ARG A 255 -7.25 -39.68 -12.61
CA ARG A 255 -7.08 -40.50 -11.39
C ARG A 255 -7.45 -41.97 -11.54
N ASP A 256 -7.83 -42.42 -12.72
CA ASP A 256 -8.01 -43.85 -13.02
C ASP A 256 -7.02 -44.28 -14.10
N ASP A 257 -5.77 -44.54 -13.70
CA ASP A 257 -4.93 -45.52 -14.39
C ASP A 257 -4.11 -46.24 -13.32
N SER A 258 -4.60 -47.42 -12.93
CA SER A 258 -3.95 -48.35 -12.00
C SER A 258 -4.04 -49.73 -12.61
N THR A 259 -2.96 -50.21 -13.22
CA THR A 259 -2.49 -51.61 -13.27
C THR A 259 -1.16 -51.58 -14.05
N ASP A 260 -0.09 -52.30 -13.73
CA ASP A 260 0.09 -53.63 -13.16
C ASP A 260 1.59 -53.84 -12.83
N GLY A 261 1.91 -54.79 -11.95
CA GLY A 261 3.21 -55.49 -11.99
C GLY A 261 4.00 -55.63 -10.69
N GLY A 262 3.73 -56.71 -9.94
CA GLY A 262 4.78 -57.71 -9.66
C GLY A 262 5.58 -57.66 -8.35
N ASP A 263 5.24 -58.62 -7.49
CA ASP A 263 6.12 -59.52 -6.72
C ASP A 263 6.82 -59.15 -5.39
N GLU A 264 6.41 -59.94 -4.39
CA GLU A 264 7.19 -60.78 -3.46
C GLU A 264 8.10 -60.22 -2.35
N THR A 265 7.69 -60.60 -1.13
CA THR A 265 8.49 -61.16 -0.02
C THR A 265 9.31 -60.26 0.90
N GLY A 266 9.22 -60.56 2.20
CA GLY A 266 10.28 -60.34 3.19
C GLY A 266 9.88 -59.50 4.41
N GLY A 267 9.71 -60.16 5.56
CA GLY A 267 9.52 -59.50 6.84
C GLY A 267 10.78 -58.82 7.38
N GLY A 268 10.60 -57.94 8.38
CA GLY A 268 11.72 -57.34 9.11
C GLY A 268 11.28 -56.24 10.08
N THR A 269 11.25 -56.56 11.37
CA THR A 269 11.27 -55.64 12.50
C THR A 269 12.48 -54.71 12.42
N GLY A 270 12.30 -53.40 12.66
CA GLY A 270 13.41 -52.48 12.91
C GLY A 270 13.00 -51.02 12.78
N ALA A 271 13.10 -50.27 13.87
CA ALA A 271 12.96 -48.81 13.88
C ALA A 271 14.03 -48.14 12.98
N PRO A 272 13.72 -47.00 12.35
CA PRO A 272 14.73 -46.01 11.94
C PRO A 272 14.53 -44.74 12.79
N THR A 273 15.46 -44.44 13.69
CA THR A 273 16.62 -43.56 13.44
C THR A 273 16.18 -42.14 13.10
N GLU A 274 16.13 -41.34 14.17
CA GLU A 274 16.22 -39.89 14.18
C GLU A 274 17.23 -39.40 13.13
N PRO A 275 16.85 -38.53 12.18
CA PRO A 275 17.85 -37.82 11.41
C PRO A 275 18.49 -36.81 12.34
N ALA A 276 19.75 -37.07 12.71
CA ALA A 276 20.66 -36.08 13.23
C ALA A 276 20.71 -34.92 12.23
N VAL A 277 20.12 -33.79 12.62
CA VAL A 277 20.32 -32.50 11.98
C VAL A 277 21.81 -32.16 12.16
N PRO A 278 22.54 -31.75 11.10
CA PRO A 278 23.92 -31.32 11.27
C PRO A 278 23.97 -30.12 12.22
N ASP A 279 24.94 -30.10 13.15
CA ASP A 279 25.24 -28.99 14.08
C ASP A 279 25.77 -27.72 13.37
N GLU A 280 25.16 -27.33 12.24
CA GLU A 280 25.49 -26.12 11.47
C GLU A 280 24.38 -25.05 11.55
N GLU A 281 23.27 -25.30 12.25
CA GLU A 281 22.12 -24.39 12.40
C GLU A 281 22.09 -23.58 13.72
N LEU A 282 23.25 -23.27 14.32
CA LEU A 282 23.32 -22.40 15.52
C LEU A 282 24.44 -21.36 15.46
N GLN A 283 24.84 -20.88 14.29
CA GLN A 283 25.56 -19.60 14.23
C GLN A 283 24.53 -18.49 14.20
N SER A 284 24.49 -17.69 15.26
CA SER A 284 23.66 -16.48 15.29
C SER A 284 24.11 -15.52 14.18
N ASP A 285 23.20 -14.66 13.73
CA ASP A 285 23.52 -13.64 12.72
C ASP A 285 24.70 -12.75 13.18
N GLU A 286 24.83 -12.54 14.49
CA GLU A 286 25.93 -11.79 15.14
C GLU A 286 27.27 -12.53 15.04
N ASP A 287 27.30 -13.83 15.35
CA ASP A 287 28.52 -14.65 15.26
C ASP A 287 29.04 -14.72 13.83
N ARG A 288 28.12 -14.77 12.85
CA ARG A 288 28.46 -14.77 11.43
C ARG A 288 29.08 -13.44 10.99
N VAL A 289 28.57 -12.30 11.47
CA VAL A 289 29.15 -10.98 11.19
C VAL A 289 30.48 -10.81 11.90
N ARG A 290 30.62 -11.29 13.14
CA ARG A 290 31.87 -11.24 13.90
C ARG A 290 32.99 -12.02 13.18
N GLY A 291 32.73 -13.27 12.80
CA GLY A 291 33.69 -14.09 12.07
C GLY A 291 34.09 -13.47 10.74
N LEU A 292 33.14 -12.88 10.01
CA LEU A 292 33.42 -12.18 8.76
C LEU A 292 34.34 -10.96 8.96
N ILE A 293 34.16 -10.18 10.02
CA ILE A 293 35.03 -9.04 10.31
C ILE A 293 36.44 -9.50 10.76
N GLU A 294 36.54 -10.60 11.50
CA GLU A 294 37.81 -11.21 11.91
C GLU A 294 38.62 -11.71 10.70
N ASP A 295 37.97 -12.44 9.78
CA ASP A 295 38.58 -12.95 8.55
C ASP A 295 39.10 -11.83 7.65
N HIS A 296 38.49 -10.65 7.71
CA HIS A 296 38.91 -9.44 7.01
C HIS A 296 39.94 -8.58 7.76
N GLY A 297 40.57 -9.13 8.80
CA GLY A 297 41.64 -8.48 9.56
C GLY A 297 41.14 -7.53 10.65
N GLY A 298 39.97 -7.82 11.21
CA GLY A 298 39.37 -7.10 12.34
C GLY A 298 38.64 -5.80 11.97
N ARG A 299 38.52 -5.48 10.67
CA ARG A 299 37.80 -4.30 10.17
C ARG A 299 37.25 -4.51 8.76
N MET A 300 36.05 -4.02 8.51
CA MET A 300 35.37 -4.21 7.23
C MET A 300 34.40 -3.07 6.93
N ARG A 301 34.15 -2.76 5.65
CA ARG A 301 33.09 -1.79 5.28
C ARG A 301 31.72 -2.42 5.44
N GLN A 302 30.75 -1.66 5.94
CA GLN A 302 29.35 -2.12 6.06
C GLN A 302 28.76 -2.56 4.71
N VAL A 303 29.15 -1.92 3.61
CA VAL A 303 28.73 -2.32 2.26
C VAL A 303 29.28 -3.70 1.88
N GLN A 304 30.48 -4.06 2.33
CA GLN A 304 31.05 -5.38 2.07
C GLN A 304 30.36 -6.46 2.92
N ILE A 305 29.90 -6.14 4.12
CA ILE A 305 29.10 -7.07 4.94
C ILE A 305 27.79 -7.41 4.20
N VAL A 306 27.14 -6.42 3.58
CA VAL A 306 25.95 -6.63 2.74
C VAL A 306 26.25 -7.52 1.54
N GLU A 307 27.41 -7.34 0.91
CA GLU A 307 27.82 -8.13 -0.27
C GLU A 307 28.19 -9.58 0.08
N GLU A 308 28.88 -9.83 1.20
CA GLU A 308 29.33 -11.18 1.58
C GLU A 308 28.23 -12.00 2.29
N THR A 309 27.21 -11.35 2.85
CA THR A 309 26.09 -12.02 3.52
C THR A 309 24.84 -12.14 2.66
N ASP A 310 24.76 -11.40 1.55
CA ASP A 310 23.56 -11.18 0.74
C ASP A 310 22.36 -10.64 1.53
N TRP A 311 22.58 -10.04 2.72
CA TRP A 311 21.52 -9.50 3.56
C TRP A 311 21.09 -8.11 3.09
N SER A 312 19.83 -7.74 3.38
CA SER A 312 19.36 -6.39 3.08
C SER A 312 20.15 -5.35 3.88
N LYS A 313 20.36 -4.16 3.28
CA LYS A 313 21.07 -3.04 3.93
C LYS A 313 20.47 -2.70 5.30
N SER A 314 19.14 -2.77 5.42
CA SER A 314 18.43 -2.52 6.67
C SER A 314 18.71 -3.60 7.71
N LYS A 315 18.73 -4.89 7.34
CA LYS A 315 19.08 -5.99 8.26
C LYS A 315 20.51 -5.86 8.79
N VAL A 316 21.48 -5.58 7.90
CA VAL A 316 22.87 -5.34 8.31
C VAL A 316 22.98 -4.10 9.20
N SER A 317 22.25 -3.03 8.89
CA SER A 317 22.27 -1.81 9.72
C SER A 317 21.65 -2.01 11.09
N MET A 318 20.58 -2.79 11.21
CA MET A 318 19.95 -3.10 12.50
C MET A 318 20.89 -3.95 13.35
N LEU A 319 21.39 -5.05 12.79
CA LEU A 319 22.29 -5.98 13.48
C LEU A 319 23.59 -5.30 13.93
N LEU A 320 24.21 -4.50 13.07
CA LEU A 320 25.41 -3.74 13.45
C LEU A 320 25.13 -2.66 14.50
N SER A 321 23.87 -2.22 14.67
CA SER A 321 23.54 -1.23 15.70
C SER A 321 23.29 -1.92 17.04
N GLU A 322 22.68 -3.11 17.03
CA GLU A 322 22.54 -3.99 18.19
C GLU A 322 23.92 -4.40 18.74
N MET A 323 24.82 -4.91 17.87
CA MET A 323 26.18 -5.27 18.26
C MET A 323 27.05 -4.07 18.70
N GLU A 324 26.75 -2.85 18.23
CA GLU A 324 27.42 -1.62 18.68
C GLU A 324 26.93 -1.18 20.07
N GLU A 325 25.62 -1.32 20.34
CA GLU A 325 25.01 -1.04 21.64
C GLU A 325 25.51 -2.00 22.72
N GLU A 326 25.74 -3.26 22.35
CA GLU A 326 26.35 -4.28 23.22
C GLU A 326 27.88 -4.13 23.37
N GLY A 327 28.49 -3.20 22.62
CA GLY A 327 29.92 -2.88 22.68
C GLY A 327 30.82 -3.92 22.02
N GLU A 328 30.27 -4.78 21.17
CA GLU A 328 31.00 -5.85 20.49
C GLU A 328 31.74 -5.38 19.23
N LEU A 329 31.39 -4.21 18.71
CA LEU A 329 32.03 -3.56 17.57
C LEU A 329 31.93 -2.04 17.67
N SER A 330 32.75 -1.31 16.90
CA SER A 330 32.66 0.14 16.77
C SER A 330 32.51 0.57 15.31
N ARG A 331 31.68 1.59 15.06
CA ARG A 331 31.43 2.12 13.72
C ARG A 331 32.07 3.49 13.55
N ILE A 332 32.92 3.63 12.53
CA ILE A 332 33.53 4.90 12.16
C ILE A 332 33.17 5.23 10.73
N ARG A 333 32.70 6.46 10.51
CA ARG A 333 32.41 6.95 9.16
C ARG A 333 33.69 7.43 8.49
N ILE A 334 34.09 6.78 7.40
CA ILE A 334 35.22 7.19 6.57
C ILE A 334 34.67 7.68 5.22
N GLY A 335 34.63 9.00 5.06
CA GLY A 335 34.03 9.64 3.87
C GLY A 335 32.52 9.44 3.80
N ARG A 336 32.04 8.74 2.77
CA ARG A 336 30.60 8.46 2.53
C ARG A 336 30.17 7.06 2.99
N GLU A 337 31.07 6.28 3.57
CA GLU A 337 30.84 4.89 3.93
C GLU A 337 31.16 4.65 5.41
N ASN A 338 30.48 3.67 6.02
CA ASN A 338 30.74 3.25 7.39
C ASN A 338 31.70 2.06 7.38
N VAL A 339 32.76 2.15 8.19
CA VAL A 339 33.70 1.07 8.49
C VAL A 339 33.41 0.56 9.89
N VAL A 340 33.32 -0.75 10.02
CA VAL A 340 33.08 -1.47 11.27
C VAL A 340 34.38 -2.12 11.71
N SER A 341 34.74 -1.98 12.98
CA SER A 341 35.95 -2.56 13.57
C SER A 341 35.62 -3.34 14.85
N LEU A 342 36.33 -4.44 15.08
CA LEU A 342 36.24 -5.17 16.35
C LEU A 342 37.12 -4.53 17.44
N PRO A 343 36.78 -4.72 18.73
CA PRO A 343 37.56 -4.23 19.85
C PRO A 343 39.04 -4.64 19.75
N GLY A 344 39.95 -3.68 19.86
CA GLY A 344 41.40 -3.90 19.72
C GLY A 344 41.96 -3.72 18.30
N HIS A 345 41.11 -3.50 17.29
CA HIS A 345 41.50 -3.15 15.90
C HIS A 345 41.08 -1.71 15.51
N GLU A 346 40.80 -0.88 16.51
CA GLU A 346 40.45 0.53 16.34
C GLU A 346 41.64 1.32 15.74
N PRO A 347 41.39 2.30 14.86
CA PRO A 347 42.45 3.17 14.38
C PRO A 347 42.97 3.99 15.57
N GLY A 348 44.26 3.81 15.89
CA GLY A 348 44.95 4.58 16.92
C GLY A 348 44.73 6.07 16.71
N GLY A 349 43.92 6.67 17.58
CA GLY A 349 43.85 8.12 17.71
C GLY A 349 45.10 8.57 18.44
N ASP A 350 46.14 8.95 17.70
CA ASP A 350 47.25 9.73 18.23
C ASP A 350 46.66 11.01 18.84
N ARG A 351 46.58 11.03 20.17
CA ARG A 351 46.51 12.25 20.97
C ARG A 351 47.94 12.71 21.14
N ASP A 352 48.37 13.69 20.35
CA ASP A 352 49.55 14.49 20.68
C ASP A 352 49.11 15.80 21.35
N GLU A 353 49.76 16.04 22.48
CA GLU A 353 49.70 17.19 23.39
C GLU A 353 50.16 18.52 22.79
#